data_AF-A0A6J6NWR3-F1
#
_entry.id   AF-A0A6J6NWR3-F1
#
_cell.length_a   1.000
_cell.length_b   1.000
_cell.length_c   1.000
_cell.angle_alpha   90.00
_cell.angle_beta   90.00
_cell.angle_gamma   90.00
#
_symmetry.space_group_name_H-M   'P 1'
#
loop_
_entity.id
_entity.type
_entity.pdbx_description
1 polymer ?
#
loop_
_entity_poly.entity_id
_entity_poly.type
_entity_poly.pdbx_seq_one_letter_code
_entity_poly.pdbx_strand_id
1 'polypeptide(L)'
;MAVTNFVRSNYRSGTPEVSLANAIPKNEVISTDSAEQIAAHGHAHSYNAHFWTNPSYAIVYAQQVSAALSQIDSANAATYTTRANAFIERLRVLDTAFAAAIASIPPQNKKLVVYHDSWSYFGRRYGIPVVGALQPVSFSEPSADEIRKMIDQIRREAVPAFFGSEVFPSDVLNAISAETKAKYYSDLSDEVLPGTPGSPEHSYEGMMIQNVRMMTTALGGNVALLANLTPGGSPS
;
A
#
# COMPACT_ATOMS: atom_id res chain seq x y z
N MET A 1 20.39 -3.53 -2.65
CA MET A 1 21.54 -3.28 -3.57
C MET A 1 21.17 -3.39 -5.05
N ALA A 2 20.26 -4.28 -5.49
CA ALA A 2 19.90 -4.42 -6.91
C ALA A 2 19.11 -3.23 -7.51
N VAL A 3 18.09 -2.71 -6.82
CA VAL A 3 17.28 -1.57 -7.32
C VAL A 3 18.10 -0.30 -7.48
N THR A 4 19.02 -0.02 -6.55
CA THR A 4 19.92 1.14 -6.61
C THR A 4 20.84 1.09 -7.84
N ASN A 5 21.25 -0.10 -8.29
CA ASN A 5 22.11 -0.26 -9.47
C ASN A 5 21.34 -0.04 -10.80
N PHE A 6 20.09 -0.50 -10.90
CA PHE A 6 19.25 -0.27 -12.09
C PHE A 6 18.86 1.21 -12.27
N VAL A 7 18.57 1.89 -11.16
CA VAL A 7 18.26 3.33 -11.18
C VAL A 7 19.49 4.14 -11.59
N ARG A 8 20.67 3.82 -11.05
CA ARG A 8 21.94 4.51 -11.36
C ARG A 8 22.42 4.30 -12.79
N SER A 9 22.11 3.17 -13.42
CA SER A 9 22.51 2.93 -14.82
C SER A 9 21.73 3.75 -15.85
N ASN A 10 20.59 4.34 -15.45
CA ASN A 10 19.69 5.06 -16.36
C ASN A 10 19.69 6.59 -16.17
N TYR A 11 20.45 7.12 -15.20
CA TYR A 11 20.57 8.55 -14.99
C TYR A 11 21.79 9.16 -15.67
N ARG A 12 21.67 10.44 -16.04
CA ARG A 12 22.83 11.21 -16.49
C ARG A 12 23.78 11.39 -15.30
N SER A 13 25.07 11.30 -15.56
CA SER A 13 26.08 11.59 -14.53
C SER A 13 25.84 12.97 -13.91
N GLY A 14 25.84 13.04 -12.58
CA GLY A 14 25.55 14.27 -11.83
C GLY A 14 24.08 14.53 -11.49
N THR A 15 23.13 13.67 -11.90
CA THR A 15 21.75 13.75 -11.42
C THR A 15 21.70 13.53 -9.90
N PRO A 16 21.14 14.47 -9.11
CA PRO A 16 20.97 14.28 -7.68
C PRO A 16 20.06 13.08 -7.38
N GLU A 17 20.53 12.16 -6.51
CA GLU A 17 19.76 11.01 -6.03
C GLU A 17 19.19 11.34 -4.64
N VAL A 18 17.88 11.18 -4.46
CA VAL A 18 17.21 11.40 -3.17
C VAL A 18 16.51 10.11 -2.76
N SER A 19 16.99 9.48 -1.69
CA SER A 19 16.35 8.28 -1.14
C SER A 19 15.31 8.65 -0.10
N LEU A 20 14.03 8.52 -0.48
CA LEU A 20 12.90 8.86 0.38
C LEU A 20 12.76 7.89 1.57
N ALA A 21 13.06 6.61 1.36
CA ALA A 21 12.94 5.57 2.39
C ALA A 21 13.91 5.77 3.56
N ASN A 22 15.03 6.49 3.37
CA ASN A 22 15.98 6.78 4.44
C ASN A 22 15.40 7.68 5.55
N ALA A 23 14.30 8.39 5.26
CA ALA A 23 13.60 9.21 6.25
C ALA A 23 12.64 8.37 7.14
N ILE A 24 12.42 7.09 6.82
CA ILE A 24 11.58 6.20 7.63
C ILE A 24 12.41 5.62 8.78
N PRO A 25 11.94 5.69 10.04
CA PRO A 25 12.65 5.12 11.17
C PRO A 25 12.94 3.62 10.99
N LYS A 26 14.16 3.17 11.31
CA LYS A 26 14.54 1.75 11.12
C LYS A 26 13.67 0.77 11.92
N ASN A 27 13.18 1.18 13.08
CA ASN A 27 12.27 0.39 13.91
C ASN A 27 10.86 0.27 13.31
N GLU A 28 10.53 1.07 12.30
CA GLU A 28 9.28 0.96 11.56
C GLU A 28 9.41 -0.02 10.39
N VAL A 29 10.60 -0.37 9.91
CA VAL A 29 10.77 -1.22 8.73
C VAL A 29 10.32 -2.66 9.01
N ILE A 30 9.46 -3.19 8.15
CA ILE A 30 8.95 -4.57 8.23
C ILE A 30 9.89 -5.49 7.46
N SER A 31 10.35 -6.56 8.11
CA SER A 31 11.09 -7.66 7.46
C SER A 31 10.14 -8.50 6.61
N THR A 32 10.60 -8.95 5.45
CA THR A 32 9.89 -9.98 4.64
C THR A 32 10.41 -11.39 4.92
N ASP A 33 11.48 -11.53 5.71
CA ASP A 33 11.99 -12.84 6.13
C ASP A 33 11.05 -13.50 7.14
N SER A 34 10.92 -14.83 7.08
CA SER A 34 10.19 -15.63 8.06
C SER A 34 10.84 -15.57 9.45
N ALA A 35 10.06 -15.92 10.48
CA ALA A 35 10.59 -16.03 11.83
C ALA A 35 11.73 -17.06 11.93
N GLU A 36 11.68 -18.17 11.18
CA GLU A 36 12.78 -19.13 11.15
C GLU A 36 14.04 -18.56 10.48
N GLN A 37 13.89 -17.80 9.39
CA GLN A 37 15.01 -17.17 8.71
C GLN A 37 15.71 -16.15 9.62
N ILE A 38 14.95 -15.32 10.33
CA ILE A 38 15.50 -14.36 11.29
C ILE A 38 16.18 -15.10 12.46
N ALA A 39 15.59 -16.19 12.96
CA ALA A 39 16.18 -16.98 14.03
C ALA A 39 17.49 -17.67 13.60
N ALA A 40 17.56 -18.14 12.34
CA ALA A 40 18.74 -18.79 11.79
C ALA A 40 19.92 -17.83 11.57
N HIS A 41 19.64 -16.58 11.17
CA HIS A 41 20.68 -15.61 10.81
C HIS A 41 20.93 -14.53 11.89
N GLY A 42 20.08 -14.46 12.91
CA GLY A 42 20.15 -13.45 13.98
C GLY A 42 19.76 -12.03 13.54
N HIS A 43 19.38 -11.84 12.27
CA HIS A 43 18.91 -10.59 11.70
C HIS A 43 18.09 -10.84 10.42
N ALA A 44 17.31 -9.84 10.00
CA ALA A 44 16.61 -9.84 8.73
C ALA A 44 17.53 -9.39 7.58
N HIS A 45 17.35 -10.00 6.41
CA HIS A 45 18.07 -9.74 5.17
C HIS A 45 17.22 -9.01 4.13
N SER A 46 15.89 -9.13 4.21
CA SER A 46 14.95 -8.54 3.26
C SER A 46 13.86 -7.73 3.97
N TYR A 47 13.44 -6.63 3.34
CA TYR A 47 12.51 -5.67 3.93
C TYR A 47 11.41 -5.27 2.96
N ASN A 48 10.22 -5.05 3.49
CA ASN A 48 9.05 -4.63 2.73
C ASN A 48 9.23 -3.16 2.31
N ALA A 49 9.19 -2.90 1.00
CA ALA A 49 9.44 -1.57 0.43
C ALA A 49 8.18 -0.70 0.28
N HIS A 50 6.98 -1.25 0.51
CA HIS A 50 5.69 -0.63 0.19
C HIS A 50 5.24 0.41 1.23
N PHE A 51 6.16 1.28 1.69
CA PHE A 51 5.89 2.29 2.72
C PHE A 51 4.73 3.23 2.33
N TRP A 52 4.54 3.51 1.05
CA TRP A 52 3.53 4.45 0.57
C TRP A 52 2.09 4.00 0.83
N THR A 53 1.85 2.71 1.13
CA THR A 53 0.52 2.25 1.55
C THR A 53 0.12 2.81 2.93
N ASN A 54 1.06 3.35 3.71
CA ASN A 54 0.79 4.17 4.89
C ASN A 54 0.86 5.67 4.53
N PRO A 55 -0.26 6.42 4.57
CA PRO A 55 -0.27 7.85 4.26
C PRO A 55 0.66 8.69 5.14
N SER A 56 0.95 8.25 6.37
CA SER A 56 1.93 8.94 7.23
C SER A 56 3.35 8.92 6.66
N TYR A 57 3.74 7.86 5.94
CA TYR A 57 5.03 7.81 5.25
C TYR A 57 5.00 8.56 3.92
N ALA A 58 3.85 8.61 3.23
CA ALA A 58 3.68 9.48 2.06
C ALA A 58 3.81 10.97 2.42
N ILE A 59 3.38 11.39 3.62
CA ILE A 59 3.64 12.74 4.15
C ILE A 59 5.14 12.99 4.30
N VAL A 60 5.88 12.03 4.87
CA VAL A 60 7.35 12.13 4.98
C VAL A 60 7.99 12.26 3.60
N TYR A 61 7.53 11.49 2.62
CA TYR A 61 8.02 11.56 1.25
C TYR A 61 7.76 12.94 0.62
N ALA A 62 6.58 13.51 0.79
CA ALA A 62 6.26 14.85 0.31
C ALA A 62 7.20 15.92 0.89
N GLN A 63 7.54 15.81 2.19
CA GLN A 63 8.49 16.70 2.84
C GLN A 63 9.90 16.57 2.26
N GLN A 64 10.38 15.33 2.07
CA GLN A 64 11.71 15.07 1.49
C GLN A 64 11.81 15.56 0.05
N VAL A 65 10.77 15.32 -0.77
CA VAL A 65 10.71 15.81 -2.15
C VAL A 65 10.70 17.34 -2.17
N SER A 66 9.91 18.00 -1.33
CA SER A 66 9.90 19.46 -1.24
C SER A 66 11.29 20.01 -0.86
N ALA A 67 11.92 19.44 0.16
CA ALA A 67 13.25 19.87 0.62
C ALA A 67 14.31 19.70 -0.48
N ALA A 68 14.32 18.55 -1.16
CA ALA A 68 15.25 18.28 -2.24
C ALA A 68 15.05 19.21 -3.45
N LEU A 69 13.79 19.41 -3.87
CA LEU A 69 13.48 20.36 -4.95
C LEU A 69 13.90 21.78 -4.59
N SER A 70 13.69 22.21 -3.34
CA SER A 70 14.14 23.52 -2.85
C SER A 70 15.66 23.67 -2.83
N GLN A 71 16.42 22.58 -2.62
CA GLN A 71 17.89 22.61 -2.70
C GLN A 71 18.39 22.70 -4.15
N ILE A 72 17.70 22.03 -5.08
CA ILE A 72 18.05 22.00 -6.51
C ILE A 72 17.64 23.31 -7.20
N ASP A 73 16.48 23.86 -6.85
CA ASP A 73 15.90 25.07 -7.42
C ASP A 73 15.39 25.99 -6.29
N SER A 74 16.32 26.75 -5.72
CA SER A 74 16.05 27.64 -4.59
C SER A 74 15.11 28.80 -4.96
N ALA A 75 15.06 29.20 -6.24
CA ALA A 75 14.17 30.26 -6.71
C ALA A 75 12.69 29.87 -6.57
N ASN A 76 12.37 28.57 -6.72
CA ASN A 76 11.01 28.04 -6.60
C ASN A 76 10.71 27.39 -5.23
N ALA A 77 11.61 27.51 -4.25
CA ALA A 77 11.48 26.83 -2.96
C ALA A 77 10.18 27.14 -2.21
N ALA A 78 9.71 28.38 -2.25
CA ALA A 78 8.44 28.78 -1.62
C ALA A 78 7.23 28.10 -2.28
N THR A 79 7.26 27.93 -3.61
CA THR A 79 6.22 27.25 -4.38
C THR A 79 6.18 25.76 -4.05
N TYR A 80 7.33 25.08 -3.97
CA TYR A 80 7.37 23.67 -3.56
C TYR A 80 6.83 23.47 -2.16
N THR A 81 7.27 24.30 -1.21
CA THR A 81 6.82 24.24 0.19
C THR A 81 5.31 24.44 0.30
N THR A 82 4.76 25.44 -0.39
CA THR A 82 3.32 25.71 -0.40
C THR A 82 2.52 24.53 -0.94
N ARG A 83 2.96 23.95 -2.07
CA ARG A 83 2.30 22.80 -2.71
C ARG A 83 2.42 21.54 -1.86
N ALA A 84 3.57 21.29 -1.24
CA ALA A 84 3.79 20.16 -0.36
C ALA A 84 2.90 20.25 0.87
N ASN A 85 2.79 21.42 1.51
CA ASN A 85 1.90 21.63 2.65
C ASN A 85 0.45 21.38 2.28
N ALA A 86 -0.02 21.89 1.13
CA ALA A 86 -1.38 21.63 0.67
C ALA A 86 -1.64 20.13 0.44
N PHE A 87 -0.68 19.38 -0.10
CA PHE A 87 -0.79 17.93 -0.27
C PHE A 87 -0.79 17.19 1.07
N ILE A 88 0.09 17.57 2.01
CA ILE A 88 0.18 16.99 3.34
C ILE A 88 -1.13 17.15 4.12
N GLU A 89 -1.78 18.32 4.05
CA GLU A 89 -3.08 18.52 4.70
C GLU A 89 -4.15 17.58 4.13
N ARG A 90 -4.18 17.38 2.80
CA ARG A 90 -5.10 16.41 2.19
C ARG A 90 -4.80 14.99 2.68
N LEU A 91 -3.54 14.59 2.76
CA LEU A 91 -3.17 13.27 3.30
C LEU A 91 -3.57 13.09 4.77
N ARG A 92 -3.51 14.14 5.60
CA ARG A 92 -3.97 14.08 7.00
C ARG A 92 -5.49 13.87 7.11
N VAL A 93 -6.25 14.54 6.25
CA VAL A 93 -7.70 14.33 6.15
C VAL A 93 -8.00 12.90 5.72
N LEU A 94 -7.32 12.40 4.68
CA LEU A 94 -7.48 11.02 4.21
C LEU A 94 -7.13 10.00 5.30
N ASP A 95 -5.97 10.14 5.95
CA ASP A 95 -5.52 9.25 7.02
C ASP A 95 -6.53 9.17 8.17
N THR A 96 -7.10 10.31 8.57
CA THR A 96 -8.15 10.36 9.61
C THR A 96 -9.42 9.63 9.18
N ALA A 97 -9.89 9.87 7.96
CA ALA A 97 -11.09 9.24 7.43
C ALA A 97 -10.90 7.73 7.20
N PHE A 98 -9.72 7.32 6.73
CA PHE A 98 -9.34 5.92 6.56
C PHE A 98 -9.30 5.19 7.90
N ALA A 99 -8.74 5.80 8.94
CA ALA A 99 -8.74 5.23 10.28
C ALA A 99 -10.17 5.00 10.80
N ALA A 100 -11.08 5.96 10.62
CA ALA A 100 -12.47 5.82 11.01
C ALA A 100 -13.19 4.70 10.24
N ALA A 101 -12.99 4.63 8.92
CA ALA A 101 -13.59 3.61 8.06
C ALA A 101 -13.09 2.19 8.40
N ILE A 102 -11.78 2.01 8.55
CA ILE A 102 -11.21 0.70 8.93
C ILE A 102 -11.59 0.31 10.35
N ALA A 103 -11.66 1.27 11.29
CA ALA A 103 -12.11 1.01 12.65
C ALA A 103 -13.54 0.45 12.71
N SER A 104 -14.41 0.87 11.78
CA SER A 104 -15.81 0.42 11.68
C SER A 104 -15.99 -1.02 11.19
N ILE A 105 -14.95 -1.66 10.65
CA ILE A 105 -15.01 -3.06 10.22
C ILE A 105 -15.23 -3.97 11.45
N PRO A 106 -16.18 -4.93 11.39
CA PRO A 106 -16.41 -5.89 12.47
C PRO A 106 -15.11 -6.61 12.87
N PRO A 107 -14.80 -6.76 14.17
CA PRO A 107 -13.52 -7.32 14.62
C PRO A 107 -13.15 -8.67 13.98
N GLN A 108 -14.13 -9.54 13.77
CA GLN A 108 -13.93 -10.85 13.14
C GLN A 108 -13.52 -10.77 11.66
N ASN A 109 -13.87 -9.68 10.96
CA ASN A 109 -13.53 -9.45 9.55
C ASN A 109 -12.29 -8.57 9.39
N LYS A 110 -11.73 -8.02 10.49
CA LYS A 110 -10.66 -7.03 10.46
C LYS A 110 -9.30 -7.69 10.23
N LYS A 111 -9.15 -8.33 9.07
CA LYS A 111 -7.96 -9.02 8.59
C LYS A 111 -7.90 -8.87 7.07
N LEU A 112 -6.69 -8.72 6.52
CA LEU A 112 -6.48 -8.71 5.07
C LEU A 112 -5.86 -10.03 4.63
N VAL A 113 -6.44 -10.61 3.58
CA VAL A 113 -5.78 -11.62 2.75
C VAL A 113 -5.58 -10.99 1.38
N VAL A 114 -4.32 -10.83 0.98
CA VAL A 114 -3.93 -10.11 -0.23
C VAL A 114 -3.19 -11.04 -1.20
N TYR A 115 -3.05 -10.62 -2.44
CA TYR A 115 -2.25 -11.35 -3.42
C TYR A 115 -0.77 -11.04 -3.23
N HIS A 116 -0.39 -9.76 -3.23
CA HIS A 116 0.97 -9.27 -3.03
C HIS A 116 1.12 -8.60 -1.65
N ASP A 117 2.22 -8.85 -0.94
CA ASP A 117 2.44 -8.32 0.42
C ASP A 117 2.89 -6.85 0.42
N SER A 118 2.01 -5.96 -0.02
CA SER A 118 2.23 -4.50 -0.04
C SER A 118 1.54 -3.76 1.10
N TRP A 119 0.62 -4.44 1.78
CA TRP A 119 -0.34 -3.82 2.68
C TRP A 119 0.05 -3.91 4.15
N SER A 120 1.24 -4.45 4.45
CA SER A 120 1.74 -4.62 5.82
C SER A 120 1.87 -3.30 6.60
N TYR A 121 2.34 -2.22 5.97
CA TYR A 121 2.40 -0.90 6.62
C TYR A 121 1.02 -0.26 6.81
N PHE A 122 0.12 -0.41 5.84
CA PHE A 122 -1.29 -0.02 5.98
C PHE A 122 -1.95 -0.77 7.16
N GLY A 123 -1.73 -2.08 7.23
CA GLY A 123 -2.26 -2.94 8.28
C GLY A 123 -1.79 -2.52 9.67
N ARG A 124 -0.49 -2.17 9.81
CA ARG A 124 0.05 -1.60 11.04
C ARG A 124 -0.59 -0.25 11.38
N ARG A 125 -0.72 0.66 10.41
CA ARG A 125 -1.25 2.02 10.62
C ARG A 125 -2.69 2.01 11.15
N TYR A 126 -3.53 1.12 10.63
CA TYR A 126 -4.97 1.10 10.88
C TYR A 126 -5.45 -0.08 11.75
N GLY A 127 -4.54 -0.93 12.24
CA GLY A 127 -4.88 -2.06 13.09
C GLY A 127 -5.66 -3.15 12.35
N ILE A 128 -5.32 -3.41 11.10
CA ILE A 128 -5.89 -4.46 10.26
C ILE A 128 -4.79 -5.39 9.73
N PRO A 129 -4.45 -6.48 10.46
CA PRO A 129 -3.32 -7.32 10.10
C PRO A 129 -3.48 -7.97 8.72
N VAL A 130 -2.39 -8.02 7.95
CA VAL A 130 -2.28 -8.91 6.79
C VAL A 130 -2.02 -10.31 7.32
N VAL A 131 -2.98 -11.20 7.16
CA VAL A 131 -2.93 -12.57 7.69
C VAL A 131 -2.61 -13.59 6.63
N GLY A 132 -2.44 -13.19 5.36
CA GLY A 132 -2.00 -14.05 4.27
C GLY A 132 -1.69 -13.25 3.01
N ALA A 133 -0.66 -13.69 2.27
CA ALA A 133 -0.28 -13.19 0.96
C ALA A 133 0.00 -14.37 0.02
N LEU A 134 -0.54 -14.37 -1.20
CA LEU A 134 -0.28 -15.45 -2.17
C LEU A 134 1.15 -15.40 -2.73
N GLN A 135 1.66 -14.19 -2.94
CA GLN A 135 2.99 -13.88 -3.43
C GLN A 135 3.66 -12.90 -2.47
N PRO A 136 4.38 -13.39 -1.44
CA PRO A 136 5.09 -12.49 -0.53
C PRO A 136 6.36 -11.88 -1.15
N VAL A 137 6.96 -12.49 -2.19
CA VAL A 137 8.29 -12.11 -2.71
C VAL A 137 8.46 -12.21 -4.25
N SER A 138 7.72 -13.09 -4.95
CA SER A 138 7.95 -13.38 -6.38
C SER A 138 6.80 -12.88 -7.27
N PHE A 139 7.14 -12.34 -8.44
CA PHE A 139 6.18 -11.90 -9.49
C PHE A 139 5.74 -13.04 -10.44
N SER A 140 6.11 -14.29 -10.17
CA SER A 140 5.76 -15.46 -11.01
C SER A 140 4.39 -16.02 -10.66
N GLU A 141 3.59 -16.47 -11.63
CA GLU A 141 2.28 -17.10 -11.35
C GLU A 141 2.35 -18.15 -10.21
N PRO A 142 1.35 -18.17 -9.30
CA PRO A 142 1.36 -19.06 -8.15
C PRO A 142 1.23 -20.52 -8.56
N SER A 143 2.01 -21.39 -7.91
CA SER A 143 1.91 -22.83 -8.05
C SER A 143 0.62 -23.39 -7.45
N ALA A 144 0.21 -24.60 -7.87
CA ALA A 144 -0.95 -25.29 -7.33
C ALA A 144 -0.90 -25.46 -5.80
N ASP A 145 0.30 -25.68 -5.24
CA ASP A 145 0.49 -25.81 -3.79
C ASP A 145 0.31 -24.48 -3.05
N GLU A 146 0.74 -23.36 -3.64
CA GLU A 146 0.52 -22.01 -3.07
C GLU A 146 -0.98 -21.66 -3.09
N ILE A 147 -1.68 -21.97 -4.18
CA ILE A 147 -3.13 -21.81 -4.31
C ILE A 147 -3.85 -22.62 -3.22
N ARG A 148 -3.49 -23.89 -3.03
CA ARG A 148 -4.08 -24.74 -1.99
C ARG A 148 -3.84 -24.17 -0.59
N LYS A 149 -2.61 -23.74 -0.28
CA LYS A 149 -2.28 -23.12 1.02
C LYS A 149 -3.10 -21.85 1.26
N MET A 150 -3.33 -21.04 0.23
CA MET A 150 -4.19 -19.85 0.32
C MET A 150 -5.65 -20.21 0.59
N ILE A 151 -6.19 -21.24 -0.08
CA ILE A 151 -7.55 -21.75 0.19
C ILE A 151 -7.66 -22.18 1.66
N ASP A 152 -6.70 -22.96 2.15
CA ASP A 152 -6.65 -23.43 3.55
C ASP A 152 -6.56 -22.24 4.53
N GLN A 153 -5.77 -21.22 4.18
CA GLN A 153 -5.63 -19.99 4.96
C GLN A 153 -6.91 -19.17 5.01
N ILE A 154 -7.56 -18.91 3.88
CA ILE A 154 -8.82 -18.16 3.83
C ILE A 154 -9.91 -18.90 4.64
N ARG A 155 -10.01 -20.23 4.50
CA ARG A 155 -10.94 -21.05 5.29
C ARG A 155 -10.68 -20.95 6.79
N ARG A 156 -9.41 -21.03 7.21
CA ARG A 156 -9.01 -20.93 8.62
C ARG A 156 -9.28 -19.53 9.19
N GLU A 157 -8.96 -18.48 8.45
CA GLU A 157 -9.13 -17.10 8.90
C GLU A 157 -10.59 -16.63 8.84
N ALA A 158 -11.44 -17.35 8.09
CA ALA A 158 -12.87 -17.09 7.90
C ALA A 158 -13.17 -15.65 7.44
N VAL A 159 -12.29 -15.09 6.60
CA VAL A 159 -12.47 -13.74 6.05
C VAL A 159 -13.58 -13.72 5.00
N PRO A 160 -14.42 -12.67 4.95
CA PRO A 160 -15.49 -12.58 3.96
C PRO A 160 -14.99 -12.26 2.55
N ALA A 161 -13.77 -11.73 2.44
CA ALA A 161 -13.18 -11.30 1.18
C ALA A 161 -11.66 -11.44 1.19
N PHE A 162 -11.09 -11.53 -0.01
CA PHE A 162 -9.65 -11.45 -0.27
C PHE A 162 -9.39 -10.60 -1.51
N PHE A 163 -8.19 -10.03 -1.59
CA PHE A 163 -7.87 -8.96 -2.52
C PHE A 163 -6.74 -9.35 -3.47
N GLY A 164 -7.00 -9.24 -4.77
CA GLY A 164 -6.05 -9.39 -5.86
C GLY A 164 -5.25 -8.13 -6.10
N SER A 165 -4.25 -8.23 -6.97
CA SER A 165 -3.56 -7.07 -7.51
C SER A 165 -3.99 -6.82 -8.95
N GLU A 166 -4.12 -5.55 -9.28
CA GLU A 166 -4.42 -5.02 -10.60
C GLU A 166 -3.41 -5.40 -11.68
N VAL A 167 -2.16 -5.69 -11.29
CA VAL A 167 -1.11 -6.15 -12.22
C VAL A 167 -1.12 -7.67 -12.44
N PHE A 168 -1.92 -8.43 -11.67
CA PHE A 168 -2.02 -9.89 -11.78
C PHE A 168 -3.47 -10.41 -11.76
N PRO A 169 -4.31 -10.03 -12.74
CA PRO A 169 -5.63 -10.63 -12.90
C PRO A 169 -5.46 -12.10 -13.32
N SER A 170 -5.73 -13.02 -12.40
CA SER A 170 -5.64 -14.46 -12.68
C SER A 170 -6.98 -15.15 -12.48
N ASP A 171 -7.40 -15.93 -13.47
CA ASP A 171 -8.55 -16.84 -13.39
C ASP A 171 -8.43 -17.82 -12.22
N VAL A 172 -7.19 -18.08 -11.76
CA VAL A 172 -6.88 -18.86 -10.55
C VAL A 172 -7.60 -18.32 -9.32
N LEU A 173 -7.78 -17.00 -9.21
CA LEU A 173 -8.41 -16.38 -8.05
C LEU A 173 -9.92 -16.61 -8.02
N ASN A 174 -10.55 -16.85 -9.18
CA ASN A 174 -11.94 -17.29 -9.24
C ASN A 174 -12.12 -18.71 -8.66
N ALA A 175 -11.15 -19.60 -8.87
CA ALA A 175 -11.18 -20.94 -8.26
C ALA A 175 -11.07 -20.87 -6.72
N ILE A 176 -10.22 -19.99 -6.20
CA ILE A 176 -10.10 -19.76 -4.75
C ILE A 176 -11.42 -19.24 -4.16
N SER A 177 -12.07 -18.29 -4.84
CA SER A 177 -13.38 -17.76 -4.44
C SER A 177 -14.44 -18.87 -4.35
N ALA A 178 -14.51 -19.75 -5.36
CA ALA A 178 -15.46 -20.87 -5.40
C ALA A 178 -15.24 -21.87 -4.25
N GLU A 179 -13.99 -22.14 -3.90
CA GLU A 179 -13.62 -23.10 -2.85
C GLU A 179 -13.77 -22.55 -1.43
N THR A 180 -13.64 -21.24 -1.24
CA THR A 180 -13.59 -20.61 0.09
C THR A 180 -14.89 -19.92 0.48
N LYS A 181 -15.74 -19.58 -0.51
CA LYS A 181 -16.91 -18.68 -0.37
C LYS A 181 -16.55 -17.24 0.01
N ALA A 182 -15.26 -16.91 0.14
CA ALA A 182 -14.81 -15.54 0.31
C ALA A 182 -14.89 -14.83 -1.04
N LYS A 183 -15.38 -13.58 -1.05
CA LYS A 183 -15.50 -12.81 -2.28
C LYS A 183 -14.14 -12.28 -2.72
N TYR A 184 -13.81 -12.54 -3.98
CA TYR A 184 -12.62 -11.97 -4.61
C TYR A 184 -12.85 -10.52 -5.06
N TYR A 185 -11.87 -9.66 -4.81
CA TYR A 185 -11.81 -8.28 -5.31
C TYR A 185 -10.50 -8.08 -6.08
N SER A 186 -10.55 -7.83 -7.38
CA SER A 186 -9.38 -7.85 -8.26
C SER A 186 -8.52 -6.58 -8.28
N ASP A 187 -9.08 -5.45 -7.84
CA ASP A 187 -8.51 -4.14 -8.18
C ASP A 187 -7.94 -3.43 -6.94
N LEU A 188 -7.38 -4.17 -5.98
CA LEU A 188 -6.64 -3.56 -4.89
C LEU A 188 -5.26 -3.17 -5.42
N SER A 189 -5.04 -1.86 -5.56
CA SER A 189 -3.88 -1.32 -6.26
C SER A 189 -2.83 -0.77 -5.31
N ASP A 190 -1.58 -1.16 -5.49
CA ASP A 190 -0.44 -0.56 -4.81
C ASP A 190 0.51 0.18 -5.76
N GLU A 191 0.38 -0.01 -7.08
CA GLU A 191 1.26 0.62 -8.07
C GLU A 191 0.52 1.44 -9.13
N VAL A 192 -0.68 1.02 -9.56
CA VAL A 192 -1.38 1.65 -10.67
C VAL A 192 -2.39 2.71 -10.20
N LEU A 193 -2.20 3.94 -10.67
CA LEU A 193 -3.15 5.03 -10.41
C LEU A 193 -4.46 4.81 -11.20
N PRO A 194 -5.64 5.04 -10.58
CA PRO A 194 -6.92 4.86 -11.26
C PRO A 194 -7.20 6.00 -12.24
N GLY A 195 -8.31 5.93 -12.99
CA GLY A 195 -8.67 6.97 -13.95
C GLY A 195 -7.65 7.14 -15.09
N THR A 196 -7.67 8.30 -15.75
CA THR A 196 -6.81 8.61 -16.88
C THR A 196 -5.78 9.69 -16.53
N PRO A 197 -4.56 9.67 -17.12
CA PRO A 197 -3.57 10.71 -16.89
C PRO A 197 -4.14 12.12 -17.06
N GLY A 198 -3.99 12.93 -16.00
CA GLY A 198 -4.52 14.31 -15.93
C GLY A 198 -5.88 14.45 -15.23
N SER A 199 -6.60 13.36 -14.97
CA SER A 199 -7.79 13.39 -14.11
C SER A 199 -7.41 13.50 -12.63
N PRO A 200 -8.26 14.10 -11.76
CA PRO A 200 -8.04 14.10 -10.32
C PRO A 200 -7.85 12.70 -9.73
N GLU A 201 -8.60 11.73 -10.25
CA GLU A 201 -8.57 10.32 -9.85
C GLU A 201 -7.22 9.67 -10.13
N HIS A 202 -6.52 10.08 -11.18
CA HIS A 202 -5.19 9.59 -11.54
C HIS A 202 -4.08 10.17 -10.66
N SER A 203 -4.19 9.86 -9.38
CA SER A 203 -3.34 10.34 -8.31
C SER A 203 -3.23 9.29 -7.20
N TYR A 204 -2.18 9.42 -6.38
CA TYR A 204 -2.02 8.63 -5.16
C TYR A 204 -3.24 8.73 -4.23
N GLU A 205 -3.83 9.93 -4.12
CA GLU A 205 -5.04 10.17 -3.32
C GLU A 205 -6.20 9.33 -3.86
N GLY A 206 -6.41 9.31 -5.18
CA GLY A 206 -7.45 8.52 -5.84
C GLY A 206 -7.28 7.02 -5.62
N MET A 207 -6.05 6.52 -5.82
CA MET A 207 -5.70 5.12 -5.57
C MET A 207 -6.04 4.71 -4.13
N MET A 208 -5.55 5.46 -3.14
CA MET A 208 -5.79 5.14 -1.73
C MET A 208 -7.27 5.25 -1.33
N ILE A 209 -8.00 6.26 -1.83
CA ILE A 209 -9.45 6.38 -1.58
C ILE A 209 -10.20 5.15 -2.13
N GLN A 210 -9.89 4.73 -3.37
CA GLN A 210 -10.53 3.56 -3.99
C GLN A 210 -10.23 2.28 -3.20
N ASN A 211 -8.97 2.07 -2.82
CA ASN A 211 -8.55 0.90 -2.04
C ASN A 211 -9.25 0.83 -0.69
N VAL A 212 -9.31 1.93 0.06
CA VAL A 212 -9.93 1.94 1.39
C VAL A 212 -11.45 1.78 1.29
N ARG A 213 -12.10 2.35 0.27
CA ARG A 213 -13.53 2.09 -0.02
C ARG A 213 -13.78 0.61 -0.31
N MET A 214 -12.91 0.00 -1.13
CA MET A 214 -12.99 -1.42 -1.46
C MET A 214 -12.84 -2.29 -0.21
N MET A 215 -11.76 -2.11 0.56
CA MET A 215 -11.51 -2.87 1.79
C MET A 215 -12.64 -2.71 2.81
N THR A 216 -13.08 -1.46 3.05
CA THR A 216 -14.14 -1.16 4.00
C THR A 216 -15.44 -1.86 3.59
N THR A 217 -15.82 -1.77 2.32
CA THR A 217 -17.04 -2.42 1.80
C THR A 217 -16.95 -3.94 1.88
N ALA A 218 -15.84 -4.50 1.39
CA ALA A 218 -15.62 -5.94 1.30
C ALA A 218 -15.60 -6.64 2.67
N LEU A 219 -15.12 -5.94 3.70
CA LEU A 219 -15.00 -6.47 5.06
C LEU A 219 -16.20 -6.08 5.96
N GLY A 220 -17.19 -5.35 5.42
CA GLY A 220 -18.43 -5.02 6.13
C GLY A 220 -18.35 -3.81 7.05
N GLY A 221 -17.40 -2.89 6.81
CA GLY A 221 -17.34 -1.59 7.48
C GLY A 221 -18.27 -0.54 6.86
N ASN A 222 -18.31 0.64 7.48
CA ASN A 222 -19.13 1.77 7.07
C ASN A 222 -18.41 2.64 6.01
N VAL A 223 -18.66 2.34 4.73
CA VAL A 223 -18.10 3.10 3.60
C VAL A 223 -18.63 4.53 3.50
N ALA A 224 -19.76 4.86 4.13
CA ALA A 224 -20.31 6.22 4.11
C ALA A 224 -19.38 7.24 4.78
N LEU A 225 -18.49 6.80 5.67
CA LEU A 225 -17.44 7.62 6.28
C LEU A 225 -16.42 8.14 5.24
N LEU A 226 -16.42 7.57 4.04
CA LEU A 226 -15.52 7.94 2.93
C LEU A 226 -16.27 8.66 1.79
N ALA A 227 -17.57 8.92 1.92
CA ALA A 227 -18.41 9.39 0.82
C ALA A 227 -17.96 10.74 0.25
N ASN A 228 -17.49 11.64 1.13
CA ASN A 228 -17.10 13.00 0.75
C ASN A 228 -15.64 13.13 0.33
N LEU A 229 -14.86 12.04 0.37
CA LEU A 229 -13.46 12.08 -0.04
C LEU A 229 -13.34 12.12 -1.56
N THR A 230 -12.62 13.13 -2.05
CA THR A 230 -12.23 13.27 -3.44
C THR A 230 -10.75 13.63 -3.54
N PRO A 231 -10.02 13.11 -4.53
CA PRO A 231 -8.63 13.50 -4.77
C PRO A 231 -8.51 15.01 -5.03
N GLY A 232 -7.52 15.66 -4.42
CA GLY A 232 -7.30 17.09 -4.63
C GLY A 232 -8.34 18.00 -3.96
N GLY A 233 -9.34 17.45 -3.27
CA GLY A 233 -10.32 18.22 -2.51
C GLY A 233 -9.67 18.98 -1.36
N SER A 234 -10.01 20.25 -1.19
CA SER A 234 -9.71 20.97 0.05
C SER A 234 -10.55 20.39 1.19
N PRO A 235 -10.04 20.37 2.44
CA PRO A 235 -10.87 20.07 3.61
C PRO A 235 -12.05 21.08 3.61
N SER A 236 -13.28 20.56 3.64
CA SER A 236 -14.49 21.38 3.85
C SER A 236 -14.50 21.99 5.24
#